data_AF-A0A7S0RW16-F1
#
_entry.id   AF-A0A7S0RW16-F1
#
_cell.length_a   1.000
_cell.length_b   1.000
_cell.length_c   1.000
_cell.angle_alpha   90.00
_cell.angle_beta   90.00
_cell.angle_gamma   90.00
#
_symmetry.space_group_name_H-M   'P 1'
#
loop_
_entity.id
_entity.type
_entity.pdbx_description
1 polymer ?
#
loop_
_entity_poly.entity_id
_entity_poly.type
_entity_poly.pdbx_seq_one_letter_code
_entity_poly.pdbx_strand_id
1 'polypeptide(L)'
;RAKQVLLTEAIEEMQKKVKKGKGVSKELIKERQAKIQEMIDKIYAVPDGMSSGVRRPQRYGAGKGDKGSKDNPLVLDVEGKGGSSKMAANPLYYQHTDETQGFEKAWEVSKDKQDKVLGRIELGVDRLKEIATNVQEEIDKQNPVIDDIETQMDKVTGQLKTNNAK
;
A
#
# COMPACT_ATOMS: atom_id res chain seq x y z
N ARG A 1 16.80 -25.63 10.00
CA ARG A 1 15.78 -26.22 10.91
C ARG A 1 14.34 -25.92 10.46
N ALA A 2 13.98 -24.68 10.11
CA ALA A 2 12.62 -24.34 9.67
C ALA A 2 12.17 -25.08 8.39
N LYS A 3 13.01 -25.15 7.34
CA LYS A 3 12.69 -25.89 6.10
C LYS A 3 12.51 -27.38 6.32
N GLN A 4 13.28 -27.99 7.23
CA GLN A 4 13.18 -29.42 7.53
C GLN A 4 11.85 -29.75 8.20
N VAL A 5 11.39 -28.93 9.16
CA VAL A 5 10.06 -29.06 9.79
C VAL A 5 8.92 -28.87 8.78
N LEU A 6 9.06 -27.90 7.85
CA LEU A 6 8.08 -27.68 6.77
C LEU A 6 8.03 -28.86 5.78
N LEU A 7 9.17 -29.45 5.43
CA LEU A 7 9.26 -30.56 4.48
C LEU A 7 8.82 -31.91 5.06
N THR A 8 8.92 -32.12 6.37
CA THR A 8 8.58 -33.40 7.01
C THR A 8 7.19 -33.36 7.63
N GLU A 9 7.01 -32.61 8.71
CA GLU A 9 5.80 -32.71 9.54
C GLU A 9 4.58 -32.06 8.86
N ALA A 10 4.75 -30.85 8.33
CA ALA A 10 3.65 -30.09 7.74
C ALA A 10 3.14 -30.71 6.42
N ILE A 11 4.05 -31.18 5.57
CA ILE A 11 3.70 -31.80 4.28
C ILE A 11 3.02 -33.16 4.50
N GLU A 12 3.51 -33.99 5.43
CA GLU A 12 2.86 -35.25 5.78
C GLU A 12 1.44 -35.04 6.32
N GLU A 13 1.23 -34.02 7.16
CA GLU A 13 -0.11 -33.66 7.64
C GLU A 13 -1.05 -33.21 6.51
N MET A 14 -0.55 -32.40 5.57
CA MET A 14 -1.34 -31.95 4.43
C MET A 14 -1.73 -33.12 3.53
N GLN A 15 -0.81 -34.06 3.26
CA GLN A 15 -1.09 -35.29 2.50
C GLN A 15 -2.20 -36.12 3.14
N LYS A 16 -2.21 -36.25 4.49
CA LYS A 16 -3.27 -36.94 5.23
C LYS A 16 -4.63 -36.23 5.15
N LYS A 17 -4.66 -34.91 4.94
CA LYS A 17 -5.87 -34.09 4.86
C LYS A 17 -6.45 -33.97 3.45
N VAL A 18 -5.72 -34.35 2.40
CA VAL A 18 -6.16 -34.25 0.99
C VAL A 18 -7.54 -34.87 0.76
N LYS A 19 -7.78 -36.07 1.33
CA LYS A 19 -9.02 -36.84 1.17
C LYS A 19 -10.11 -36.51 2.20
N LYS A 20 -9.84 -35.62 3.15
CA LYS A 20 -10.78 -35.28 4.23
C LYS A 20 -11.70 -34.14 3.79
N GLY A 21 -12.99 -34.25 4.15
CA GLY A 21 -14.03 -33.24 3.89
C GLY A 21 -15.29 -33.83 3.24
N LYS A 22 -16.44 -33.17 3.42
CA LYS A 22 -17.68 -33.52 2.70
C LYS A 22 -17.60 -33.01 1.25
N GLY A 23 -18.05 -33.80 0.28
CA GLY A 23 -18.09 -33.39 -1.13
C GLY A 23 -16.74 -33.43 -1.88
N VAL A 24 -15.76 -34.20 -1.41
CA VAL A 24 -14.44 -34.30 -2.05
C VAL A 24 -14.52 -35.18 -3.30
N SER A 25 -14.46 -34.57 -4.49
CA SER A 25 -14.43 -35.27 -5.78
C SER A 25 -13.01 -35.75 -6.13
N LYS A 26 -12.90 -36.71 -7.06
CA LYS A 26 -11.60 -37.24 -7.53
C LYS A 26 -10.75 -36.15 -8.20
N GLU A 27 -11.38 -35.17 -8.83
CA GLU A 27 -10.72 -34.02 -9.47
C GLU A 27 -10.13 -33.07 -8.42
N LEU A 28 -10.91 -32.78 -7.38
CA LEU A 28 -10.50 -31.92 -6.27
C LEU A 28 -9.33 -32.54 -5.47
N ILE A 29 -9.28 -33.87 -5.35
CA ILE A 29 -8.13 -34.59 -4.79
C ILE A 29 -6.87 -34.38 -5.63
N LYS A 30 -6.96 -34.51 -6.96
CA LYS A 30 -5.82 -34.32 -7.86
C LYS A 30 -5.31 -32.88 -7.81
N GLU A 31 -6.19 -31.90 -7.78
CA GLU A 31 -5.83 -30.49 -7.66
C GLU A 31 -5.10 -30.20 -6.33
N ARG A 32 -5.60 -30.76 -5.21
CA ARG A 32 -4.93 -30.65 -3.91
C ARG A 32 -3.55 -31.33 -3.91
N GLN A 33 -3.42 -32.48 -4.56
CA GLN A 33 -2.12 -33.17 -4.70
C GLN A 33 -1.12 -32.34 -5.52
N ALA A 34 -1.57 -31.73 -6.62
CA ALA A 34 -0.73 -30.86 -7.43
C ALA A 34 -0.22 -29.64 -6.64
N LYS A 35 -1.08 -29.00 -5.84
CA LYS A 35 -0.71 -27.87 -4.98
C LYS A 35 0.31 -28.24 -3.90
N ILE A 36 0.22 -29.45 -3.34
CA ILE A 36 1.21 -29.95 -2.38
C ILE A 36 2.56 -30.16 -3.07
N GLN A 37 2.58 -30.69 -4.30
CA GLN A 37 3.81 -30.87 -5.06
C GLN A 37 4.47 -29.53 -5.40
N GLU A 38 3.70 -28.56 -5.86
CA GLU A 38 4.20 -27.20 -6.14
C GLU A 38 4.81 -26.54 -4.87
N MET A 39 4.19 -26.76 -3.71
CA MET A 39 4.72 -26.27 -2.43
C MET A 39 6.05 -26.95 -2.07
N ILE A 40 6.16 -28.26 -2.26
CA ILE A 40 7.42 -29.00 -2.06
C ILE A 40 8.53 -28.40 -2.95
N ASP A 41 8.24 -28.19 -4.22
CA ASP A 41 9.21 -27.66 -5.19
C ASP A 41 9.67 -26.24 -4.82
N LYS A 42 8.73 -25.37 -4.41
CA LYS A 42 9.03 -24.01 -3.91
C LYS A 42 9.92 -24.05 -2.66
N ILE A 43 9.63 -24.95 -1.72
CA ILE A 43 10.45 -25.10 -0.52
C ILE A 43 11.87 -25.55 -0.91
N TYR A 44 12.01 -26.53 -1.81
CA TYR A 44 13.32 -27.00 -2.28
C TYR A 44 14.11 -25.92 -3.02
N ALA A 45 13.45 -25.07 -3.81
CA ALA A 45 14.07 -23.97 -4.55
C ALA A 45 14.73 -22.91 -3.64
N VAL A 46 14.28 -22.75 -2.39
CA VAL A 46 14.90 -21.82 -1.43
C VAL A 46 16.19 -22.43 -0.87
N PRO A 47 17.38 -21.84 -1.12
CA PRO A 47 18.64 -22.35 -0.58
C PRO A 47 18.70 -22.16 0.93
N ASP A 48 18.93 -23.23 1.66
CA ASP A 48 18.67 -23.28 3.11
C ASP A 48 19.82 -22.78 3.99
N GLY A 49 20.93 -22.35 3.37
CA GLY A 49 22.15 -21.87 4.04
C GLY A 49 22.87 -22.85 4.97
N MET A 50 22.25 -24.00 5.31
CA MET A 50 22.73 -25.02 6.24
C MET A 50 23.15 -26.32 5.56
N SER A 51 23.24 -26.33 4.22
CA SER A 51 23.84 -27.45 3.51
C SER A 51 25.30 -27.60 3.96
N SER A 52 25.57 -28.71 4.64
CA SER A 52 26.91 -29.18 5.04
C SER A 52 27.89 -29.36 3.86
N GLY A 53 27.48 -29.05 2.62
CA GLY A 53 28.27 -29.20 1.40
C GLY A 53 28.50 -27.91 0.61
N VAL A 54 27.86 -26.78 0.95
CA VAL A 54 28.24 -25.49 0.34
C VAL A 54 29.45 -24.98 1.09
N ARG A 55 30.63 -25.16 0.50
CA ARG A 55 31.85 -24.48 0.95
C ARG A 55 31.49 -23.01 1.14
N ARG A 56 31.46 -22.57 2.41
CA ARG A 56 31.42 -21.13 2.73
C ARG A 56 32.44 -20.47 1.80
N PRO A 57 32.08 -19.39 1.09
CA PRO A 57 33.03 -18.76 0.17
C PRO A 57 34.31 -18.50 0.95
N GLN A 58 35.42 -19.05 0.45
CA GLN A 58 36.73 -18.88 1.06
C GLN A 58 36.92 -17.38 1.26
N ARG A 59 36.97 -16.93 2.52
CA ARG A 59 37.26 -15.54 2.83
C ARG A 59 38.61 -15.22 2.20
N TYR A 60 38.61 -14.51 1.08
CA TYR A 60 39.83 -13.93 0.55
C TYR A 60 40.30 -12.89 1.57
N GLY A 61 41.43 -13.17 2.22
CA GLY A 61 42.02 -12.30 3.24
C GLY A 61 41.81 -12.75 4.68
N ALA A 62 42.14 -14.00 5.01
CA ALA A 62 42.48 -14.37 6.39
C ALA A 62 43.99 -14.62 6.46
N GLY A 63 44.75 -13.53 6.53
CA GLY A 63 46.09 -13.60 7.10
C GLY A 63 46.01 -14.21 8.50
N LYS A 64 47.04 -14.97 8.87
CA LYS A 64 47.21 -15.60 10.19
C LYS A 64 46.75 -14.64 11.29
N GLY A 65 45.63 -14.94 11.94
CA GLY A 65 44.97 -13.99 12.83
C GLY A 65 43.94 -14.67 13.71
N ASP A 66 44.47 -15.26 14.77
CA ASP A 66 43.87 -15.48 16.09
C ASP A 66 42.73 -16.50 16.26
N LYS A 67 43.02 -17.47 17.13
CA LYS A 67 42.06 -18.47 17.60
C LYS A 67 41.29 -17.85 18.75
N GLY A 68 40.04 -17.48 18.48
CA GLY A 68 39.01 -17.34 19.50
C GLY A 68 38.93 -15.97 20.16
N SER A 69 37.92 -15.20 19.77
CA SER A 69 37.31 -14.23 20.67
C SER A 69 35.80 -14.45 20.60
N LYS A 70 35.19 -14.80 21.73
CA LYS A 70 33.74 -15.00 21.87
C LYS A 70 32.98 -13.68 22.04
N ASP A 71 33.66 -12.53 22.12
CA ASP A 71 33.06 -11.26 22.52
C ASP A 71 33.52 -10.07 21.66
N ASN A 72 33.66 -10.26 20.34
CA ASN A 72 33.78 -9.11 19.44
C ASN A 72 32.37 -8.74 18.95
N PRO A 73 31.78 -7.61 19.39
CA PRO A 73 30.54 -7.12 18.79
C PRO A 73 30.80 -6.89 17.30
N LEU A 74 29.88 -7.40 16.47
CA LEU A 74 29.93 -7.19 15.03
C LEU A 74 29.66 -5.70 14.76
N VAL A 75 30.73 -4.90 14.65
CA VAL A 75 30.61 -3.50 14.27
C VAL A 75 30.40 -3.45 12.75
N LEU A 76 29.18 -3.06 12.34
CA LEU A 76 28.92 -2.64 10.97
C LEU A 76 29.58 -1.28 10.80
N ASP A 77 30.86 -1.29 10.45
CA ASP A 77 31.61 -0.08 10.19
C ASP A 77 31.17 0.48 8.83
N VAL A 78 30.09 1.26 8.86
CA VAL A 78 29.56 1.99 7.69
C VAL A 78 30.52 3.11 7.26
N GLU A 79 31.51 3.46 8.10
CA GLU A 79 32.39 4.62 7.94
C GLU A 79 33.88 4.31 8.18
N GLY A 80 34.29 3.06 7.93
CA GLY A 80 35.63 2.58 8.28
C GLY A 80 36.70 2.90 7.26
N LYS A 81 37.65 3.81 7.59
CA LYS A 81 39.02 4.04 7.06
C LYS A 81 39.34 3.66 5.59
N GLY A 82 38.33 3.75 4.75
CA GLY A 82 38.25 3.33 3.35
C GLY A 82 36.83 3.61 2.89
N GLY A 83 36.42 4.87 3.15
CA GLY A 83 35.02 5.30 3.22
C GLY A 83 34.22 4.96 1.98
N SER A 84 32.91 4.71 2.18
CA SER A 84 31.79 4.62 1.22
C SER A 84 31.93 3.69 -0.01
N SER A 85 33.15 3.46 -0.49
CA SER A 85 33.53 2.89 -1.76
C SER A 85 33.50 1.36 -1.73
N LYS A 86 33.80 0.75 -0.58
CA LYS A 86 33.75 -0.73 -0.45
C LYS A 86 32.33 -1.28 -0.31
N MET A 87 31.38 -0.49 0.19
CA MET A 87 29.98 -0.89 0.30
C MET A 87 29.28 -0.78 -1.06
N ALA A 88 29.53 0.31 -1.80
CA ALA A 88 29.10 0.46 -3.19
C ALA A 88 29.73 -0.57 -4.16
N ALA A 89 30.92 -1.09 -3.83
CA ALA A 89 31.59 -2.15 -4.58
C ALA A 89 31.06 -3.57 -4.27
N ASN A 90 30.13 -3.73 -3.33
CA ASN A 90 29.52 -5.03 -3.05
C ASN A 90 28.46 -5.34 -4.14
N PRO A 91 28.57 -6.45 -4.88
CA PRO A 91 27.59 -6.84 -5.90
C PRO A 91 26.16 -7.06 -5.36
N LEU A 92 26.00 -7.23 -4.05
CA LEU A 92 24.70 -7.33 -3.36
C LEU A 92 24.21 -5.97 -2.82
N TYR A 93 24.97 -4.90 -3.02
CA TYR A 93 24.53 -3.56 -2.66
C TYR A 93 23.47 -3.08 -3.64
N TYR A 94 22.46 -2.40 -3.13
CA TYR A 94 21.40 -1.84 -3.94
C TYR A 94 21.97 -0.86 -4.98
N GLN A 95 21.71 -1.11 -6.25
CA GLN A 95 22.06 -0.23 -7.36
C GLN A 95 20.76 0.29 -7.96
N HIS A 96 20.59 1.60 -8.04
CA HIS A 96 19.51 2.19 -8.81
C HIS A 96 19.70 1.77 -10.27
N THR A 97 18.81 0.91 -10.77
CA THR A 97 18.77 0.57 -12.19
C THR A 97 18.21 1.75 -12.97
N ASP A 98 18.52 1.82 -14.27
CA ASP A 98 17.94 2.83 -15.17
C ASP A 98 16.40 2.80 -15.13
N GLU A 99 15.82 1.60 -14.97
CA GLU A 99 14.39 1.41 -14.75
C GLU A 99 13.89 2.11 -13.48
N THR A 100 14.61 1.97 -12.36
CA THR A 100 14.26 2.62 -11.09
C THR A 100 14.28 4.14 -11.22
N GLN A 101 15.30 4.70 -11.87
CA GLN A 101 15.38 6.14 -12.12
C GLN A 101 14.25 6.62 -13.04
N GLY A 102 13.83 5.80 -13.99
CA GLY A 102 12.66 6.06 -14.84
C GLY A 102 11.36 6.12 -14.03
N PHE A 103 11.16 5.18 -13.11
CA PHE A 103 10.01 5.15 -12.21
C PHE A 103 9.97 6.37 -11.28
N GLU A 104 11.11 6.77 -10.70
CA GLU A 104 11.20 7.96 -9.84
C GLU A 104 10.80 9.23 -10.61
N LYS A 105 11.33 9.44 -11.82
CA LYS A 105 10.97 10.59 -12.67
C LYS A 105 9.50 10.58 -13.07
N ALA A 106 8.96 9.43 -13.47
CA ALA A 106 7.56 9.30 -13.83
C ALA A 106 6.64 9.58 -12.63
N TRP A 107 7.04 9.12 -11.45
CA TRP A 107 6.33 9.40 -10.20
C TRP A 107 6.36 10.90 -9.86
N GLU A 108 7.52 11.56 -9.97
CA GLU A 108 7.64 13.00 -9.72
C GLU A 108 6.72 13.82 -10.65
N VAL A 109 6.70 13.50 -11.94
CA VAL A 109 5.82 14.18 -12.91
C VAL A 109 4.35 13.92 -12.58
N SER A 110 4.00 12.69 -12.20
CA SER A 110 2.62 12.36 -11.81
C SER A 110 2.19 13.10 -10.55
N LYS A 111 3.09 13.22 -9.57
CA LYS A 111 2.88 13.95 -8.33
C LYS A 111 2.65 15.45 -8.60
N ASP A 112 3.54 16.09 -9.37
CA ASP A 112 3.39 17.51 -9.73
C ASP A 112 2.08 17.78 -10.48
N LYS A 113 1.67 16.85 -11.36
CA LYS A 113 0.36 16.95 -12.04
C LYS A 113 -0.81 16.86 -11.05
N GLN A 114 -0.74 15.97 -10.06
CA GLN A 114 -1.76 15.84 -9.03
C GLN A 114 -1.84 17.09 -8.16
N ASP A 115 -0.70 17.62 -7.71
CA ASP A 115 -0.64 18.82 -6.88
C ASP A 115 -1.26 20.03 -7.60
N LYS A 116 -1.00 20.18 -8.91
CA LYS A 116 -1.64 21.21 -9.75
C LYS A 116 -3.15 21.05 -9.86
N VAL A 117 -3.65 19.81 -9.93
CA VAL A 117 -5.09 19.54 -9.98
C VAL A 117 -5.74 19.83 -8.63
N LEU A 118 -5.11 19.42 -7.53
CA LEU A 118 -5.58 19.71 -6.18
C LEU A 118 -5.68 21.22 -5.92
N GLY A 119 -4.69 22.01 -6.35
CA GLY A 119 -4.78 23.48 -6.24
C GLY A 119 -5.93 24.10 -7.02
N ARG A 120 -6.31 23.54 -8.18
CA ARG A 120 -7.51 23.99 -8.92
C ARG A 120 -8.81 23.63 -8.21
N ILE A 121 -8.85 22.45 -7.57
CA ILE A 121 -10.00 22.00 -6.79
C ILE A 121 -10.15 22.90 -5.55
N GLU A 122 -9.06 23.19 -4.85
CA GLU A 122 -9.04 24.09 -3.69
C GLU A 122 -9.64 25.45 -4.05
N LEU A 123 -9.15 26.10 -5.11
CA LEU A 123 -9.69 27.38 -5.57
C LEU A 123 -11.18 27.27 -5.98
N GLY A 124 -11.56 26.17 -6.62
CA GLY A 124 -12.96 25.92 -6.99
C GLY A 124 -13.87 25.78 -5.77
N VAL A 125 -13.41 25.08 -4.74
CA VAL A 125 -14.14 24.87 -3.48
C VAL A 125 -14.23 26.17 -2.68
N ASP A 126 -13.17 26.95 -2.61
CA ASP A 126 -13.19 28.26 -1.96
C ASP A 126 -14.18 29.21 -2.63
N ARG A 127 -14.20 29.23 -3.97
CA ARG A 127 -15.19 30.02 -4.71
C ARG A 127 -16.63 29.53 -4.47
N LEU A 128 -16.84 28.21 -4.42
CA LEU A 128 -18.15 27.65 -4.10
C LEU A 128 -18.60 28.02 -2.68
N LYS A 129 -17.66 28.05 -1.73
CA LYS A 129 -17.92 28.50 -0.35
C LYS A 129 -18.34 29.96 -0.34
N GLU A 130 -17.63 30.85 -1.01
CA GLU A 130 -18.02 32.26 -1.13
C GLU A 130 -19.40 32.45 -1.75
N ILE A 131 -19.72 31.69 -2.81
CA ILE A 131 -21.05 31.74 -3.42
C ILE A 131 -22.10 31.24 -2.44
N ALA A 132 -21.86 30.13 -1.75
CA ALA A 132 -22.80 29.58 -0.79
C ALA A 132 -23.08 30.55 0.36
N THR A 133 -22.05 31.22 0.89
CA THR A 133 -22.23 32.25 1.94
C THR A 133 -23.01 33.45 1.40
N ASN A 134 -22.66 33.94 0.21
CA ASN A 134 -23.36 35.08 -0.40
C ASN A 134 -24.83 34.76 -0.70
N VAL A 135 -25.12 33.54 -1.19
CA VAL A 135 -26.49 33.07 -1.44
C VAL A 135 -27.26 32.95 -0.14
N GLN A 136 -26.65 32.44 0.93
CA GLN A 136 -27.30 32.36 2.23
C GLN A 136 -27.67 33.75 2.76
N GLU A 137 -26.73 34.70 2.72
CA GLU A 137 -26.99 36.08 3.13
C GLU A 137 -28.09 36.75 2.29
N GLU A 138 -28.14 36.46 0.99
CA GLU A 138 -29.16 37.00 0.10
C GLU A 138 -30.54 36.38 0.34
N ILE A 139 -30.61 35.07 0.61
CA ILE A 139 -31.85 34.40 1.04
C ILE A 139 -32.35 35.01 2.35
N ASP A 140 -31.46 35.20 3.32
CA ASP A 140 -31.83 35.77 4.62
C ASP A 140 -32.37 37.20 4.48
N LYS A 141 -31.85 37.98 3.52
CA LYS A 141 -32.39 39.32 3.18
C LYS A 141 -33.74 39.27 2.45
N GLN A 142 -33.99 38.23 1.65
CA GLN A 142 -35.23 38.09 0.89
C GLN A 142 -36.38 37.53 1.70
N ASN A 143 -36.13 36.78 2.78
CA ASN A 143 -37.17 36.26 3.68
C ASN A 143 -38.22 37.31 4.11
N PRO A 144 -37.86 38.50 4.64
CA PRO A 144 -38.86 39.49 5.03
C PRO A 144 -39.64 40.07 3.83
N VAL A 145 -39.02 40.15 2.66
CA VAL A 145 -39.70 40.61 1.43
C VAL A 145 -40.74 39.58 0.98
N ILE A 146 -40.44 38.29 1.13
CA ILE A 146 -41.38 37.20 0.84
C ILE A 146 -42.56 37.25 1.82
N ASP A 147 -42.31 37.42 3.12
CA ASP A 147 -43.36 37.55 4.14
C ASP A 147 -44.29 38.76 3.87
N ASP A 148 -43.72 39.89 3.44
CA ASP A 148 -44.48 41.08 3.04
C ASP A 148 -45.32 40.83 1.80
N ILE A 149 -44.78 40.12 0.80
CA ILE A 149 -45.50 39.72 -0.42
C ILE A 149 -46.66 38.77 -0.08
N GLU A 150 -46.44 37.79 0.80
CA GLU A 150 -47.50 36.89 1.27
C GLU A 150 -48.63 37.68 1.94
N THR A 151 -48.28 38.59 2.85
CA THR A 151 -49.24 39.46 3.54
C THR A 151 -50.04 40.34 2.55
N GLN A 152 -49.38 40.89 1.54
CA GLN A 152 -50.05 41.68 0.50
C GLN A 152 -50.93 40.81 -0.40
N MET A 153 -50.49 39.60 -0.75
CA MET A 153 -51.25 38.65 -1.56
C MET A 153 -52.52 38.21 -0.83
N ASP A 154 -52.44 37.93 0.46
CA ASP A 154 -53.59 37.61 1.31
C ASP A 154 -54.59 38.76 1.37
N LYS A 155 -54.09 40.00 1.51
CA LYS A 155 -54.92 41.20 1.51
C LYS A 155 -55.66 41.39 0.18
N VAL A 156 -54.96 41.27 -0.95
CA VAL A 156 -55.57 41.38 -2.28
C VAL A 156 -56.59 40.26 -2.51
N THR A 157 -56.26 39.03 -2.11
CA THR A 157 -57.17 37.88 -2.22
C THR A 157 -58.42 38.05 -1.36
N GLY A 158 -58.28 38.57 -0.14
CA GLY A 158 -59.39 38.91 0.75
C GLY A 158 -60.28 40.01 0.16
N GLN A 159 -59.67 41.03 -0.44
CA GLN A 159 -60.39 42.10 -1.15
C GLN A 159 -61.16 41.56 -2.37
N LEU A 160 -60.56 40.67 -3.17
CA LEU A 160 -61.24 40.04 -4.31
C LEU A 160 -62.43 39.20 -3.86
N LYS A 161 -62.28 38.38 -2.81
CA LYS A 161 -63.38 37.57 -2.25
C LYS A 161 -64.52 38.44 -1.72
N THR A 162 -64.21 39.53 -1.02
CA THR A 162 -65.22 40.43 -0.45
C THR A 162 -65.90 41.32 -1.48
N ASN A 163 -65.19 41.76 -2.53
CA ASN A 163 -65.81 42.48 -3.66
C ASN A 163 -66.71 41.58 -4.50
N ASN A 164 -66.38 40.30 -4.68
CA ASN A 164 -67.26 39.35 -5.40
C ASN A 164 -68.45 38.87 -4.55
N ALA A 165 -68.44 39.12 -3.24
CA ALA A 165 -69.54 38.77 -2.33
C ALA A 165 -70.53 39.94 -2.10
N LYS A 166 -70.21 41.15 -2.60
CA LYS A 166 -71.12 42.31 -2.67
C LYS A 166 -71.79 42.36 -4.02
#